data_AF-A0A951J268-F1
#
_entry.id   AF-A0A951J268-F1
#
_cell.length_a   1.000
_cell.length_b   1.000
_cell.length_c   1.000
_cell.angle_alpha   90.00
_cell.angle_beta   90.00
_cell.angle_gamma   90.00
#
_symmetry.space_group_name_H-M   'P 1'
#
loop_
_entity.id
_entity.type
_entity.pdbx_description
1 polymer ?
#
loop_
_entity_poly.entity_id
_entity_poly.type
_entity_poly.pdbx_seq_one_letter_code
_entity_poly.pdbx_strand_id
1 'polypeptide(L)'
;MKTAFFLGLCLFCISCKEVKKDVQQLEQPKAASTFIHYEMSEMALLMEQMYVDNMRIKKAILADEAIADSLPSYYMDLEKATLTDPTDRDLFFTTQLNLFLRAQRLVYEEPQNRKQHFNAMVESCIACHQVKCGGPIERIKKLLIP
;
A
#
# COMPACT_ATOMS: atom_id res chain seq x y z
N MET A 1 53.94 -30.71 -10.66
CA MET A 1 55.04 -30.42 -9.71
C MET A 1 55.56 -29.01 -10.00
N LYS A 2 55.77 -28.23 -8.92
CA LYS A 2 56.53 -26.97 -8.84
C LYS A 2 55.83 -25.66 -9.27
N THR A 3 55.07 -25.13 -8.31
CA THR A 3 55.17 -23.77 -7.73
C THR A 3 55.94 -22.68 -8.49
N ALA A 4 55.32 -21.52 -8.67
CA ALA A 4 55.99 -20.22 -8.49
C ALA A 4 54.97 -19.16 -8.06
N PHE A 5 55.01 -18.89 -6.75
CA PHE A 5 54.48 -17.70 -6.10
C PHE A 5 55.32 -16.49 -6.52
N PHE A 6 54.69 -15.42 -7.03
CA PHE A 6 55.34 -14.11 -7.06
C PHE A 6 54.37 -13.04 -6.57
N LEU A 7 54.64 -12.67 -5.33
CA LEU A 7 54.20 -11.52 -4.57
C LEU A 7 54.53 -10.22 -5.34
N GLY A 8 53.53 -9.41 -5.61
CA GLY A 8 53.67 -8.11 -6.27
C GLY A 8 52.93 -7.02 -5.50
N LEU A 9 53.55 -6.60 -4.40
CA LEU A 9 53.22 -5.44 -3.58
C LEU A 9 53.25 -4.15 -4.40
N CYS A 10 52.14 -3.42 -4.48
CA CYS A 10 52.15 -1.99 -4.80
C CYS A 10 51.24 -1.24 -3.83
N LEU A 11 51.89 -0.74 -2.78
CA LEU A 11 51.44 0.34 -1.93
C LEU A 11 50.94 1.51 -2.78
N PHE A 12 49.66 1.87 -2.62
CA PHE A 12 49.21 3.24 -2.83
C PHE A 12 48.60 3.74 -1.51
N CYS A 13 49.48 4.19 -0.61
CA CYS A 13 49.09 5.00 0.54
C CYS A 13 48.83 6.42 0.04
N ILE A 14 47.58 6.70 -0.33
CA ILE A 14 47.11 8.08 -0.55
C ILE A 14 47.00 8.75 0.82
N SER A 15 47.99 9.59 1.10
CA SER A 15 48.08 10.46 2.27
C SER A 15 46.96 11.52 2.21
N CYS A 16 46.01 11.44 3.15
CA CYS A 16 45.08 12.53 3.40
C CYS A 16 45.57 13.30 4.64
N LYS A 17 45.96 14.57 4.45
CA LYS A 17 46.33 15.50 5.52
C LYS A 17 45.11 15.80 6.40
N GLU A 18 45.17 15.43 7.67
CA GLU A 18 44.24 15.94 8.68
C GLU A 18 44.54 17.43 8.94
N VAL A 19 43.61 18.30 8.56
CA VAL A 19 43.58 19.68 9.03
C VAL A 19 42.77 19.69 10.33
N LYS A 20 43.47 19.78 11.46
CA LYS A 20 42.87 20.05 12.76
C LYS A 20 42.24 21.45 12.74
N LYS A 21 40.93 21.52 12.58
CA LYS A 21 40.12 22.68 12.98
C LYS A 21 39.51 22.37 14.32
N ASP A 22 40.05 23.03 15.33
CA ASP A 22 39.48 23.16 16.66
C ASP A 22 38.12 23.86 16.52
N VAL A 23 37.04 23.08 16.57
CA VAL A 23 35.67 23.60 16.62
C VAL A 23 35.20 23.37 18.04
N GLN A 24 35.16 24.46 18.80
CA GLN A 24 34.47 24.53 20.08
C GLN A 24 33.07 23.93 19.94
N GLN A 25 32.87 22.80 20.61
CA GLN A 25 31.59 22.12 20.72
C GLN A 25 30.65 22.98 21.56
N LEU A 26 29.93 23.89 20.92
CA LEU A 26 28.69 24.43 21.45
C LEU A 26 27.68 23.29 21.43
N GLU A 27 27.34 22.74 22.60
CA GLU A 27 26.25 21.79 22.75
C GLU A 27 24.95 22.44 22.26
N GLN A 28 24.57 22.11 21.04
CA GLN A 28 23.22 22.33 20.53
C GLN A 28 22.28 21.41 21.32
N PRO A 29 21.18 21.92 21.90
CA PRO A 29 20.20 21.03 22.49
C PRO A 29 19.70 20.09 21.40
N LYS A 30 19.98 18.80 21.53
CA LYS A 30 19.48 17.74 20.66
C LYS A 30 17.96 17.78 20.77
N ALA A 31 17.32 18.51 19.86
CA ALA A 31 15.88 18.43 19.67
C ALA A 31 15.56 16.95 19.54
N ALA A 32 14.82 16.42 20.51
CA ALA A 32 14.37 15.04 20.48
C ALA A 32 13.53 14.90 19.20
N SER A 33 14.12 14.30 18.16
CA SER A 33 13.35 13.85 17.02
C SER A 33 12.42 12.78 17.56
N THR A 34 11.18 13.15 17.87
CA THR A 34 10.11 12.20 18.12
C THR A 34 9.89 11.45 16.82
N PHE A 35 10.61 10.34 16.65
CA PHE A 35 10.30 9.34 15.64
C PHE A 35 8.91 8.80 15.98
N ILE A 36 7.89 9.36 15.35
CA ILE A 36 6.53 8.81 15.43
C ILE A 36 6.55 7.53 14.60
N HIS A 37 6.46 6.38 15.27
CA HIS A 37 6.30 5.10 14.59
C HIS A 37 4.91 5.09 13.96
N TYR A 38 4.83 5.15 12.64
CA TYR A 38 3.54 5.05 11.94
C TYR A 38 3.18 3.58 11.82
N GLU A 39 2.24 3.12 12.64
CA GLU A 39 1.65 1.78 12.54
C GLU A 39 0.38 1.85 11.71
N MET A 40 0.22 0.92 10.77
CA MET A 40 -0.97 0.84 9.95
C MET A 40 -2.12 0.31 10.79
N SER A 41 -3.25 1.03 10.83
CA SER A 41 -4.49 0.49 11.39
C SER A 41 -4.92 -0.79 10.67
N GLU A 42 -5.69 -1.65 11.33
CA GLU A 42 -6.29 -2.85 10.73
C GLU A 42 -7.02 -2.52 9.43
N MET A 43 -7.79 -1.42 9.41
CA MET A 43 -8.45 -0.95 8.21
C MET A 43 -7.47 -0.65 7.07
N ALA A 44 -6.35 0.01 7.39
CA ALA A 44 -5.37 0.39 6.37
C ALA A 44 -4.67 -0.85 5.77
N LEU A 45 -4.43 -1.89 6.57
CA LEU A 45 -3.95 -3.18 6.09
C LEU A 45 -4.96 -3.87 5.16
N LEU A 46 -6.24 -3.87 5.53
CA LEU A 46 -7.31 -4.41 4.70
C LEU A 46 -7.45 -3.66 3.37
N MET A 47 -7.35 -2.33 3.37
CA MET A 47 -7.38 -1.52 2.15
C MET A 47 -6.24 -1.89 1.19
N GLU A 48 -5.03 -2.15 1.70
CA GLU A 48 -3.92 -2.61 0.86
C GLU A 48 -4.17 -4.02 0.31
N GLN A 49 -4.68 -4.94 1.14
CA GLN A 49 -5.04 -6.29 0.69
C GLN A 49 -6.10 -6.25 -0.42
N MET A 50 -7.15 -5.44 -0.24
CA MET A 50 -8.20 -5.23 -1.24
C MET A 50 -7.65 -4.66 -2.55
N TYR A 51 -6.71 -3.72 -2.48
CA TYR A 51 -6.06 -3.18 -3.68
C TYR A 51 -5.32 -4.28 -4.43
N VAL A 52 -4.53 -5.10 -3.73
CA VAL A 52 -3.77 -6.20 -4.33
C VAL A 52 -4.70 -7.25 -4.95
N ASP A 53 -5.80 -7.59 -4.29
CA ASP A 53 -6.78 -8.54 -4.82
C ASP A 53 -7.49 -7.98 -6.06
N ASN A 54 -7.88 -6.71 -6.03
CA ASN A 54 -8.55 -6.10 -7.18
C ASN A 54 -7.58 -5.84 -8.36
N MET A 55 -6.28 -5.70 -8.12
CA MET A 55 -5.27 -5.75 -9.18
C MET A 55 -5.25 -7.11 -9.88
N ARG A 56 -5.36 -8.21 -9.12
CA ARG A 56 -5.41 -9.58 -9.68
C ARG A 56 -6.71 -9.80 -10.46
N ILE A 57 -7.84 -9.40 -9.89
CA ILE A 57 -9.15 -9.49 -10.55
C ILE A 57 -9.15 -8.67 -11.84
N LYS A 58 -8.66 -7.44 -11.82
CA LYS A 58 -8.51 -6.61 -13.02
C LYS A 58 -7.74 -7.35 -14.11
N LYS A 59 -6.59 -7.93 -13.77
CA LYS A 59 -5.74 -8.66 -14.72
C LYS A 59 -6.50 -9.84 -15.32
N ALA A 60 -7.21 -10.63 -14.51
CA ALA A 60 -8.00 -11.75 -14.97
C ALA A 60 -9.13 -11.31 -15.91
N ILE A 61 -9.87 -10.24 -15.57
CA ILE A 61 -10.93 -9.68 -16.43
C ILE A 61 -10.37 -9.26 -17.79
N LEU A 62 -9.22 -8.59 -17.82
CA LEU A 62 -8.57 -8.14 -19.06
C LEU A 62 -8.04 -9.29 -19.92
N ALA A 63 -7.71 -10.42 -19.30
CA ALA A 63 -7.22 -11.62 -19.96
C ALA A 63 -8.32 -12.64 -20.29
N ASP A 64 -9.58 -12.33 -19.98
CA ASP A 64 -10.72 -13.26 -20.06
C ASP A 64 -10.49 -14.57 -19.27
N GLU A 65 -9.78 -14.46 -18.15
CA GLU A 65 -9.46 -15.56 -17.24
C GLU A 65 -10.52 -15.66 -16.12
N ALA A 66 -10.68 -16.86 -15.57
CA ALA A 66 -11.50 -17.08 -14.39
C ALA A 66 -10.92 -16.36 -13.16
N ILE A 67 -11.82 -15.88 -12.30
CA ILE A 67 -11.49 -15.43 -10.93
C ILE A 67 -11.97 -16.49 -9.93
N ALA A 68 -11.67 -16.31 -8.64
CA ALA A 68 -12.20 -17.19 -7.61
C ALA A 68 -13.73 -17.28 -7.67
N ASP A 69 -14.29 -18.44 -7.32
CA ASP A 69 -15.74 -18.70 -7.44
C ASP A 69 -16.60 -17.92 -6.43
N SER A 70 -15.98 -17.36 -5.39
CA SER A 70 -16.67 -16.63 -4.34
C SER A 70 -15.86 -15.47 -3.78
N LEU A 71 -16.58 -14.50 -3.23
CA LEU A 71 -16.00 -13.38 -2.50
C LEU A 71 -15.27 -13.90 -1.25
N PRO A 72 -13.97 -13.57 -1.07
CA PRO A 72 -13.25 -13.93 0.14
C PRO A 72 -13.95 -13.41 1.41
N SER A 73 -14.02 -14.22 2.45
CA SER A 73 -14.76 -13.87 3.68
C SER A 73 -14.18 -12.65 4.42
N TYR A 74 -12.88 -12.36 4.26
CA TYR A 74 -12.22 -11.25 4.94
C TYR A 74 -12.81 -9.88 4.56
N TYR A 75 -13.51 -9.76 3.43
CA TYR A 75 -14.23 -8.53 3.10
C TYR A 75 -15.25 -8.12 4.17
N MET A 76 -15.76 -9.08 4.96
CA MET A 76 -16.67 -8.81 6.08
C MET A 76 -15.93 -8.22 7.31
N ASP A 77 -14.61 -8.37 7.38
CA ASP A 77 -13.81 -7.83 8.48
C ASP A 77 -13.74 -6.30 8.44
N LEU A 78 -14.00 -5.68 7.28
CA LEU A 78 -14.12 -4.23 7.11
C LEU A 78 -15.14 -3.59 8.06
N GLU A 79 -16.20 -4.32 8.40
CA GLU A 79 -17.21 -3.83 9.34
C GLU A 79 -16.66 -3.67 10.75
N LYS A 80 -15.63 -4.44 11.14
CA LYS A 80 -15.12 -4.52 12.51
C LYS A 80 -13.73 -3.93 12.67
N ALA A 81 -12.98 -3.80 11.58
CA ALA A 81 -11.60 -3.35 11.60
C ALA A 81 -11.44 -1.98 12.27
N THR A 82 -10.39 -1.88 13.07
CA THR A 82 -9.97 -0.65 13.73
C THR A 82 -9.55 0.38 12.67
N LEU A 83 -10.21 1.54 12.69
CA LEU A 83 -9.88 2.67 11.80
C LEU A 83 -8.65 3.42 12.32
N THR A 84 -7.97 4.14 11.43
CA THR A 84 -6.89 5.05 11.83
C THR A 84 -7.42 6.19 12.71
N ASP A 85 -8.56 6.77 12.33
CA ASP A 85 -9.35 7.66 13.16
C ASP A 85 -10.68 6.97 13.51
N PRO A 86 -10.96 6.65 14.79
CA PRO A 86 -12.22 6.02 15.19
C PRO A 86 -13.46 6.87 14.86
N THR A 87 -13.33 8.20 14.77
CA THR A 87 -14.45 9.11 14.48
C THR A 87 -14.93 9.00 13.04
N ASP A 88 -14.12 8.42 12.14
CA ASP A 88 -14.53 8.16 10.77
C ASP A 88 -15.65 7.12 10.65
N ARG A 89 -15.90 6.32 11.71
CA ARG A 89 -16.97 5.32 11.77
C ARG A 89 -18.34 5.97 11.99
N ASP A 90 -18.84 6.62 10.96
CA ASP A 90 -20.16 7.26 10.93
C ASP A 90 -21.10 6.62 9.90
N LEU A 91 -22.27 7.23 9.73
CA LEU A 91 -23.28 6.77 8.77
C LEU A 91 -22.76 6.79 7.32
N PHE A 92 -21.92 7.77 6.96
CA PHE A 92 -21.33 7.84 5.63
C PHE A 92 -20.42 6.63 5.40
N PHE A 93 -19.53 6.32 6.36
CA PHE A 93 -18.66 5.15 6.29
C PHE A 93 -19.47 3.86 6.10
N THR A 94 -20.48 3.61 6.96
CA THR A 94 -21.29 2.40 6.87
C THR A 94 -22.05 2.31 5.54
N THR A 95 -22.57 3.43 5.04
CA THR A 95 -23.26 3.48 3.74
C THR A 95 -22.31 3.12 2.59
N GLN A 96 -21.13 3.74 2.55
CA GLN A 96 -20.13 3.47 1.51
C GLN A 96 -19.59 2.05 1.58
N LEU A 97 -19.38 1.52 2.78
CA LEU A 97 -18.97 0.13 2.96
C LEU A 97 -20.00 -0.83 2.37
N ASN A 98 -21.29 -0.62 2.63
CA ASN A 98 -22.36 -1.46 2.09
C ASN A 98 -22.45 -1.38 0.56
N LEU A 99 -22.30 -0.19 -0.02
CA LEU A 99 -22.26 -0.01 -1.47
C LEU A 99 -21.07 -0.73 -2.09
N PHE A 100 -19.89 -0.61 -1.46
CA PHE A 100 -18.69 -1.32 -1.87
C PHE A 100 -18.88 -2.83 -1.82
N LEU A 101 -19.35 -3.39 -0.70
CA LEU A 101 -19.55 -4.84 -0.52
C LEU A 101 -20.56 -5.40 -1.53
N ARG A 102 -21.62 -4.65 -1.81
CA ARG A 102 -22.58 -5.01 -2.86
C ARG A 102 -21.93 -5.03 -4.24
N ALA A 103 -21.19 -3.98 -4.60
CA ALA A 103 -20.53 -3.91 -5.90
C ALA A 103 -19.47 -5.01 -6.07
N GLN A 104 -18.63 -5.23 -5.04
CA GLN A 104 -17.63 -6.28 -5.03
C GLN A 104 -18.27 -7.66 -5.19
N ARG A 105 -19.39 -7.94 -4.52
CA ARG A 105 -20.13 -9.20 -4.65
C ARG A 105 -20.58 -9.46 -6.10
N LEU A 106 -21.12 -8.45 -6.78
CA LEU A 106 -21.58 -8.58 -8.17
C LEU A 106 -20.45 -8.93 -9.15
N VAL A 107 -19.19 -8.58 -8.85
CA VAL A 107 -18.02 -9.01 -9.65
C VAL A 107 -17.90 -10.54 -9.71
N TYR A 108 -18.26 -11.23 -8.63
CA TYR A 108 -18.22 -12.68 -8.52
C TYR A 108 -19.51 -13.34 -9.05
N GLU A 109 -20.66 -12.77 -8.71
CA GLU A 109 -21.97 -13.38 -8.99
C GLU A 109 -22.44 -13.20 -10.45
N GLU A 110 -22.01 -12.14 -11.15
CA GLU A 110 -22.49 -11.82 -12.50
C GLU A 110 -21.34 -11.76 -13.53
N PRO A 111 -20.81 -12.91 -14.01
CA PRO A 111 -19.68 -12.95 -14.94
C PRO A 111 -19.94 -12.18 -16.25
N GLN A 112 -21.19 -12.19 -16.74
CA GLN A 112 -21.57 -11.54 -18.00
C GLN A 112 -21.42 -10.01 -17.96
N ASN A 113 -21.53 -9.40 -16.77
CA ASN A 113 -21.42 -7.95 -16.54
C ASN A 113 -20.18 -7.59 -15.72
N ARG A 114 -19.23 -8.52 -15.56
CA ARG A 114 -18.14 -8.42 -14.59
C ARG A 114 -17.31 -7.14 -14.72
N LYS A 115 -16.99 -6.71 -15.94
CA LYS A 115 -16.26 -5.45 -16.17
C LYS A 115 -17.02 -4.23 -15.63
N GLN A 116 -18.33 -4.16 -15.87
CA GLN A 116 -19.16 -3.06 -15.39
C GLN A 116 -19.23 -3.07 -13.86
N HIS A 117 -19.47 -4.23 -13.25
CA HIS A 117 -19.50 -4.38 -11.79
C HIS A 117 -18.16 -4.06 -11.14
N PHE A 118 -17.06 -4.47 -11.78
CA PHE A 118 -15.72 -4.16 -11.32
C PHE A 118 -15.46 -2.65 -11.34
N ASN A 119 -15.81 -1.95 -12.41
CA ASN A 119 -15.68 -0.50 -12.47
C ASN A 119 -16.59 0.20 -11.43
N ALA A 120 -17.82 -0.27 -11.24
CA ALA A 120 -18.72 0.26 -10.20
C ALA A 120 -18.15 0.07 -8.79
N MET A 121 -17.49 -1.06 -8.52
CA MET A 121 -16.77 -1.31 -7.27
C MET A 121 -15.60 -0.34 -7.09
N VAL A 122 -14.79 -0.12 -8.14
CA VAL A 122 -13.67 0.83 -8.09
C VAL A 122 -14.16 2.26 -7.83
N GLU A 123 -15.27 2.67 -8.43
CA GLU A 123 -15.90 3.97 -8.17
C GLU A 123 -16.37 4.10 -6.72
N SER A 124 -16.87 3.02 -6.11
CA SER A 124 -17.22 3.01 -4.67
C SER A 124 -15.99 3.23 -3.78
N CYS A 125 -14.83 2.67 -4.15
CA CYS A 125 -13.57 2.95 -3.45
C CYS A 125 -13.22 4.44 -3.54
N ILE A 126 -13.31 5.03 -4.73
CA ILE A 126 -13.02 6.45 -4.96
C ILE A 126 -13.95 7.34 -4.15
N ALA A 127 -15.27 7.07 -4.18
CA ALA A 127 -16.27 7.86 -3.46
C ALA A 127 -16.05 7.88 -1.95
N CYS A 128 -15.64 6.76 -1.34
CA CYS A 128 -15.28 6.72 0.07
C CYS A 128 -14.00 7.53 0.35
N HIS A 129 -12.95 7.32 -0.46
CA HIS A 129 -11.65 7.97 -0.25
C HIS A 129 -11.64 9.48 -0.55
N GLN A 130 -12.60 9.99 -1.32
CA GLN A 130 -12.80 11.42 -1.51
C GLN A 130 -13.24 12.15 -0.24
N VAL A 131 -13.83 11.44 0.73
CA VAL A 131 -14.44 12.04 1.92
C VAL A 131 -13.71 11.66 3.21
N LYS A 132 -13.35 10.38 3.39
CA LYS A 132 -12.92 9.87 4.70
C LYS A 132 -11.42 10.05 4.94
N CYS A 133 -10.62 9.20 4.33
CA CYS A 133 -9.22 9.06 4.69
C CYS A 133 -8.26 9.56 3.60
N GLY A 134 -8.77 10.20 2.53
CA GLY A 134 -7.95 10.83 1.50
C GLY A 134 -6.96 9.89 0.85
N GLY A 135 -7.27 8.57 0.83
CA GLY A 135 -6.37 7.51 0.36
C GLY A 135 -5.87 7.75 -1.07
N PRO A 136 -4.99 6.91 -1.61
CA PRO A 136 -4.31 7.19 -2.88
C PRO A 136 -5.27 7.07 -4.08
N ILE A 137 -6.15 8.06 -4.29
CA ILE A 137 -7.22 8.08 -5.31
C ILE A 137 -6.63 7.86 -6.70
N GLU A 138 -5.50 8.50 -7.01
CA GLU A 138 -4.83 8.31 -8.31
C GLU A 138 -4.27 6.89 -8.51
N ARG A 139 -3.95 6.18 -7.42
CA ARG A 139 -3.61 4.75 -7.49
C ARG A 139 -4.86 3.91 -7.72
N ILE A 140 -5.96 4.22 -7.05
CA ILE A 140 -7.25 3.50 -7.18
C ILE A 140 -7.83 3.66 -8.59
N LYS A 141 -7.80 4.86 -9.17
CA LYS A 141 -8.26 5.12 -10.55
C LYS A 141 -7.56 4.24 -11.58
N LYS A 142 -6.31 3.84 -11.33
CA LYS A 142 -5.60 2.89 -12.21
C LYS A 142 -6.21 1.49 -12.22
N LEU A 143 -7.13 1.16 -11.31
CA LEU A 143 -7.88 -0.08 -11.35
C LEU A 143 -8.95 -0.06 -12.44
N LEU A 144 -9.52 1.09 -12.80
CA LEU A 144 -10.56 1.18 -13.81
C LEU A 144 -10.15 0.48 -15.12
N ILE A 145 -11.09 -0.26 -15.69
CA ILE A 145 -10.94 -0.98 -16.95
C ILE A 145 -11.56 -0.11 -18.06
N PRO A 146 -10.78 0.32 -19.08
CA PRO A 146 -11.30 1.07 -20.22
C PRO A 146 -12.27 0.20 -21.05
#